data_AF-A0A2G2WSR7-F1
#
_entry.id   AF-A0A2G2WSR7-F1
#
_cell.length_a   1.000
_cell.length_b   1.000
_cell.length_c   1.000
_cell.angle_alpha   90.00
_cell.angle_beta   90.00
_cell.angle_gamma   90.00
#
_symmetry.space_group_name_H-M   'P 1'
#
loop_
_entity.id
_entity.type
_entity.pdbx_description
1 polymer ?
#
loop_
_entity_poly.entity_id
_entity_poly.type
_entity_poly.pdbx_seq_one_letter_code
_entity_poly.pdbx_strand_id
1 'polypeptide(L)'
;MQTLTKLRFSRNAFTETEKEGFKKLLKGDDFYRIRVPSNVLNLSGREYVVSSVKARCLPRDGLEEHFVIHMVIFNLDGVNILAINYGSPGACQYPRQLKFVSIDP
;
A
#
# COMPACT_ATOMS: atom_id res chain seq x y z
N MET A 1 19.34 24.08 -9.20
CA MET A 1 19.09 22.68 -9.61
C MET A 1 18.68 21.89 -8.37
N GLN A 2 17.63 21.08 -8.45
CA GLN A 2 17.13 20.28 -7.33
C GLN A 2 17.43 18.80 -7.57
N THR A 3 18.16 18.17 -6.66
CA THR A 3 18.54 16.75 -6.73
C THR A 3 17.98 16.04 -5.50
N LEU A 4 17.29 14.90 -5.70
CA LEU A 4 16.72 14.12 -4.61
C LEU A 4 17.83 13.34 -3.90
N THR A 5 18.13 13.68 -2.66
CA THR A 5 19.17 13.02 -1.84
C THR A 5 18.59 12.09 -0.78
N LYS A 6 17.35 12.36 -0.33
CA LYS A 6 16.69 11.57 0.72
C LYS A 6 15.18 11.63 0.58
N LEU A 7 14.54 10.47 0.61
CA LEU A 7 13.10 10.34 0.82
C LEU A 7 12.82 10.10 2.30
N ARG A 8 11.82 10.80 2.84
CA ARG A 8 11.31 10.59 4.20
C ARG A 8 9.82 10.29 4.13
N PHE A 9 9.40 9.26 4.84
CA PHE A 9 8.01 8.90 4.99
C PHE A 9 7.56 9.27 6.40
N SER A 10 6.40 9.90 6.49
CA SER A 10 5.71 10.13 7.76
C SER A 10 4.25 9.75 7.59
N ARG A 11 3.70 9.10 8.61
CA ARG A 11 2.31 8.66 8.63
C ARG A 11 1.53 9.55 9.58
N ASN A 12 0.39 10.06 9.12
CA ASN A 12 -0.57 10.73 9.98
C ASN A 12 -1.46 9.68 10.66
N ALA A 13 -1.85 9.95 11.90
CA ALA A 13 -2.83 9.11 12.58
C ALA A 13 -4.18 9.17 11.84
N PHE A 14 -4.87 8.04 11.76
CA PHE A 14 -6.22 8.01 11.19
C PHE A 14 -7.18 8.84 12.02
N THR A 15 -7.94 9.68 11.33
CA THR A 15 -9.14 10.34 11.84
C THR A 15 -10.22 9.30 12.14
N GLU A 16 -11.21 9.65 12.96
CA GLU A 16 -12.27 8.70 13.33
C GLU A 16 -13.08 8.23 12.10
N THR A 17 -13.32 9.12 11.16
CA THR A 17 -13.96 8.81 9.87
C THR A 17 -13.14 7.83 9.01
N GLU A 18 -11.81 7.98 8.99
CA GLU A 18 -10.93 7.05 8.27
C GLU A 18 -10.91 5.66 8.92
N LYS A 19 -10.93 5.60 10.26
CA LYS A 19 -11.03 4.31 10.98
C LYS A 19 -12.33 3.60 10.65
N GLU A 20 -13.46 4.32 10.60
CA GLU A 20 -14.75 3.75 10.19
C GLU A 20 -14.73 3.25 8.74
N GLY A 21 -14.15 4.04 7.82
CA GLY A 21 -13.94 3.63 6.44
C GLY A 21 -13.10 2.36 6.34
N PHE A 22 -12.01 2.29 7.08
CA PHE A 22 -11.15 1.10 7.13
C PHE A 22 -11.87 -0.13 7.68
N LYS A 23 -12.67 0.02 8.74
CA LYS A 23 -13.53 -1.05 9.27
C LYS A 23 -14.52 -1.57 8.23
N LYS A 24 -15.07 -0.71 7.37
CA LYS A 24 -15.95 -1.15 6.26
C LYS A 24 -15.18 -1.99 5.24
N LEU A 25 -13.96 -1.57 4.87
CA LEU A 25 -13.10 -2.35 3.97
C LEU A 25 -12.78 -3.74 4.55
N LEU A 26 -12.52 -3.82 5.86
CA LEU A 26 -12.30 -5.11 6.53
C LEU A 26 -13.53 -6.01 6.50
N LYS A 27 -14.73 -5.45 6.73
CA LYS A 27 -15.99 -6.20 6.68
C LYS A 27 -16.32 -6.70 5.27
N GLY A 28 -16.03 -5.90 4.25
CA GLY A 28 -16.26 -6.24 2.84
C GLY A 28 -15.17 -7.13 2.22
N ASP A 29 -14.09 -7.42 2.95
CA ASP A 29 -12.87 -7.99 2.38
C ASP A 29 -12.34 -7.18 1.18
N ASP A 30 -12.48 -5.86 1.21
CA ASP A 30 -12.13 -4.99 0.10
C ASP A 30 -10.63 -4.67 0.06
N PHE A 31 -10.23 -4.00 -1.03
CA PHE A 31 -8.86 -3.55 -1.21
C PHE A 31 -8.64 -2.17 -0.58
N TYR A 32 -7.60 -2.07 0.22
CA TYR A 32 -6.99 -0.80 0.60
C TYR A 32 -6.05 -0.34 -0.51
N ARG A 33 -6.25 0.88 -1.02
CA ARG A 33 -5.53 1.42 -2.17
C ARG A 33 -4.71 2.63 -1.73
N ILE A 34 -3.46 2.68 -2.16
CA ILE A 34 -2.59 3.84 -1.99
C ILE A 34 -2.30 4.48 -3.34
N ARG A 35 -2.04 5.79 -3.32
CA ARG A 35 -1.61 6.55 -4.50
C ARG A 35 -0.39 7.40 -4.12
N VAL A 36 0.62 7.38 -4.97
CA VAL A 36 1.83 8.21 -4.81
C VAL A 36 2.06 8.96 -6.12
N PRO A 37 2.41 10.26 -6.08
CA PRO A 37 2.71 11.01 -7.29
C PRO A 37 3.85 10.35 -8.07
N SER A 38 3.71 10.24 -9.39
CA SER A 38 4.78 9.69 -10.24
C SER A 38 6.01 10.60 -10.22
N ASN A 39 5.82 11.92 -10.18
CA ASN A 39 6.91 12.89 -10.09
C ASN A 39 6.88 13.66 -8.76
N VAL A 40 7.96 13.54 -7.97
CA VAL A 40 8.06 14.17 -6.64
C VAL A 40 8.52 15.64 -6.72
N LEU A 41 9.21 16.03 -7.80
CA LEU A 41 9.73 17.39 -7.99
C LEU A 41 8.76 18.28 -8.76
N ASN A 42 7.98 17.69 -9.66
CA ASN A 42 7.00 18.41 -10.46
C ASN A 42 5.60 17.77 -10.35
N LEU A 43 4.84 18.20 -9.34
CA LEU A 43 3.48 17.72 -9.05
C LEU A 43 2.41 18.24 -10.03
N SER A 44 2.79 18.96 -11.10
CA SER A 44 1.84 19.53 -12.06
C SER A 44 1.19 18.47 -12.96
N GLY A 45 1.85 17.32 -13.16
CA GLY A 45 1.25 16.13 -13.74
C GLY A 45 0.52 15.33 -12.66
N ARG A 46 -0.81 15.21 -12.75
CA ARG A 46 -1.63 14.35 -11.87
C ARG A 46 -1.45 12.85 -12.17
N GLU A 47 -0.24 12.44 -12.55
CA GLU A 47 0.08 11.03 -12.71
C GLU A 47 0.39 10.46 -11.33
N TYR A 48 -0.37 9.41 -10.99
CA TYR A 48 -0.19 8.67 -9.75
C TYR A 48 0.11 7.23 -10.09
N VAL A 49 1.09 6.67 -9.38
CA VAL A 49 1.25 5.24 -9.29
C VAL A 49 0.36 4.73 -8.17
N VAL A 50 -0.45 3.72 -8.47
CA VAL A 50 -1.43 3.15 -7.54
C VAL A 50 -1.02 1.73 -7.19
N SER A 51 -1.12 1.39 -5.91
CA SER A 51 -0.97 0.02 -5.43
C SER A 51 -2.13 -0.34 -4.52
N SER A 52 -2.52 -1.60 -4.51
CA SER A 52 -3.72 -2.09 -3.84
C SER A 52 -3.43 -3.40 -3.13
N VAL A 53 -3.85 -3.51 -1.88
CA VAL A 53 -3.72 -4.73 -1.07
C VAL A 53 -5.04 -5.02 -0.39
N LYS A 54 -5.36 -6.28 -0.13
CA LYS A 54 -6.55 -6.63 0.66
C LYS A 54 -6.44 -6.02 2.06
N ALA A 55 -7.47 -5.30 2.51
CA ALA A 55 -7.43 -4.56 3.76
C ALA A 55 -7.12 -5.46 4.97
N ARG A 56 -7.60 -6.72 4.94
CA ARG A 56 -7.32 -7.74 5.97
C ARG A 56 -5.84 -8.07 6.20
N CYS A 57 -4.97 -7.75 5.24
CA CYS A 57 -3.54 -8.04 5.34
C CYS A 57 -2.80 -7.03 6.21
N LEU A 58 -3.35 -5.83 6.35
CA LEU A 58 -2.72 -4.69 7.02
C LEU A 58 -2.85 -4.67 8.55
N PRO A 59 -3.99 -5.03 9.19
CA PRO A 59 -4.15 -4.86 10.64
C PRO A 59 -3.36 -5.86 11.50
N ARG A 60 -2.59 -6.79 10.90
CA ARG A 60 -1.70 -7.66 11.68
C ARG A 60 -0.57 -6.80 12.28
N ASP A 61 -0.30 -7.01 13.56
CA ASP A 61 0.79 -6.38 14.31
C ASP A 61 0.91 -4.84 14.19
N GLY A 62 -0.23 -4.14 14.26
CA GLY A 62 -0.24 -2.68 14.44
C GLY A 62 -0.09 -1.86 13.17
N LEU A 63 -0.56 -2.37 12.02
CA LEU A 63 -0.35 -1.80 10.68
C LEU A 63 1.10 -1.99 10.23
N GLU A 64 1.51 -3.25 10.09
CA GLU A 64 2.82 -3.59 9.54
C GLU A 64 2.84 -3.36 8.02
N GLU A 65 2.95 -2.09 7.65
CA GLU A 65 2.94 -1.60 6.27
C GLU A 65 4.36 -1.70 5.67
N HIS A 66 4.46 -2.40 4.55
CA HIS A 66 5.69 -2.52 3.79
C HIS A 66 5.57 -1.77 2.46
N PHE A 67 6.48 -0.83 2.22
CA PHE A 67 6.52 0.01 1.02
C PHE A 67 7.81 -0.25 0.23
N VAL A 68 7.67 -0.69 -1.02
CA VAL A 68 8.78 -0.76 -1.98
C VAL A 68 8.50 0.22 -3.11
N ILE A 69 9.42 1.15 -3.34
CA ILE A 69 9.28 2.16 -4.39
C ILE A 69 10.35 1.90 -5.45
N HIS A 70 9.90 1.64 -6.66
CA HIS A 70 10.75 1.53 -7.83
C HIS A 70 10.81 2.89 -8.50
N MET A 71 11.96 3.54 -8.42
CA MET A 71 12.18 4.88 -8.97
C MET A 71 13.36 4.86 -9.94
N VAL A 72 13.29 5.73 -10.94
CA VAL A 72 14.41 6.04 -11.82
C VAL A 72 14.86 7.47 -11.56
N ILE A 73 16.16 7.62 -11.36
CA ILE A 73 16.82 8.91 -11.20
C ILE A 73 17.43 9.24 -12.55
N PHE A 74 16.94 10.30 -13.20
CA PHE A 74 17.63 10.88 -14.34
C PHE A 74 18.51 12.01 -13.83
N ASN A 75 19.82 11.93 -14.10
CA ASN A 75 20.71 13.06 -13.94
C ASN A 75 20.30 14.11 -14.99
N LEU A 76 19.34 14.96 -14.60
CA LEU A 76 18.91 16.28 -15.15
C LEU A 76 17.38 16.47 -15.09
N ASP A 77 16.57 15.41 -15.21
CA ASP A 77 15.09 15.52 -15.38
C ASP A 77 14.25 15.13 -14.15
N GLY A 78 14.90 14.87 -13.01
CA GLY A 78 14.24 14.60 -11.74
C GLY A 78 14.03 13.10 -11.44
N VAL A 79 13.23 12.83 -10.42
CA VAL A 79 12.94 11.46 -9.94
C VAL A 79 11.53 11.07 -10.33
N ASN A 80 11.43 10.02 -11.13
CA ASN A 80 10.16 9.44 -11.55
C ASN A 80 9.95 8.09 -10.87
N ILE A 81 8.82 7.94 -10.19
CA ILE A 81 8.37 6.70 -9.57
C ILE A 81 7.64 5.91 -10.65
N LEU A 82 8.13 4.71 -10.94
CA LEU A 82 7.55 3.83 -11.96
C LEU A 82 6.52 2.86 -11.37
N ALA A 83 6.82 2.34 -10.17
CA ALA A 83 5.99 1.35 -9.52
C ALA A 83 6.09 1.47 -8.00
N ILE A 84 5.01 1.08 -7.32
CA ILE A 84 4.98 0.96 -5.87
C ILE A 84 4.36 -0.38 -5.50
N ASN A 85 5.03 -1.09 -4.59
CA ASN A 85 4.49 -2.27 -3.95
C ASN A 85 4.13 -1.91 -2.51
N TYR A 86 2.87 -2.16 -2.15
CA TYR A 86 2.33 -1.86 -0.85
C TYR A 86 1.59 -3.07 -0.30
N GLY A 87 1.95 -3.48 0.90
CA GLY A 87 1.31 -4.61 1.55
C GLY A 87 1.83 -4.85 2.96
N SER A 88 1.68 -6.07 3.44
CA SER A 88 2.33 -6.55 4.67
C SER A 88 3.61 -7.31 4.28
N PRO A 89 4.67 -7.29 5.10
CA PRO A 89 5.87 -8.08 4.85
C PRO A 89 5.61 -9.60 4.92
N GLY A 90 4.50 -10.02 5.51
CA GLY A 90 4.09 -11.42 5.60
C GLY A 90 3.12 -11.87 4.50
N ALA A 91 2.98 -13.20 4.36
CA ALA A 91 1.96 -13.78 3.49
C ALA A 91 0.56 -13.45 4.01
N CYS A 92 -0.24 -12.77 3.19
CA CYS A 92 -1.64 -12.53 3.52
C CYS A 92 -2.47 -13.79 3.29
N GLN A 93 -2.57 -14.63 4.32
CA GLN A 93 -3.41 -15.81 4.26
C GLN A 93 -4.89 -15.41 4.10
N TYR A 94 -5.51 -15.85 3.01
CA TYR A 94 -6.94 -16.09 2.99
C TYR A 94 -7.22 -17.28 3.92
N PRO A 95 -8.26 -17.26 4.77
CA PRO A 95 -8.69 -18.49 5.41
C PRO A 95 -9.11 -19.45 4.29
N ARG A 96 -8.26 -20.44 3.97
CA ARG A 96 -8.69 -21.59 3.19
C ARG A 96 -9.84 -22.22 3.98
N GLN A 97 -11.03 -22.29 3.38
CA GLN A 97 -12.05 -23.20 3.90
C GLN A 97 -11.46 -24.61 3.75
N LEU A 98 -10.87 -25.14 4.82
CA LEU A 98 -10.64 -26.57 4.96
C LEU A 98 -12.03 -27.20 4.94
N LYS A 99 -12.49 -27.64 3.76
CA LYS A 99 -13.57 -28.61 3.68
C LYS A 99 -13.05 -29.86 4.39
N PHE A 100 -13.50 -30.06 5.63
CA PHE A 100 -13.48 -31.37 6.23
C PHE A 100 -14.36 -32.25 5.34
N VAL A 101 -13.73 -33.05 4.48
CA VAL A 101 -14.38 -34.27 4.01
C VAL A 101 -14.28 -35.20 5.21
N SER A 102 -15.35 -35.29 6.00
CA SER A 102 -15.52 -36.43 6.90
C SER A 102 -15.53 -37.66 6.01
N ILE A 103 -14.44 -38.42 6.03
CA ILE A 103 -14.46 -39.80 5.61
C ILE A 103 -15.13 -40.50 6.79
N ASP A 104 -16.44 -40.67 6.70
CA ASP A 104 -17.18 -41.51 7.64
C ASP A 104 -16.69 -42.97 7.48
N PRO A 105 -16.56 -43.72 8.60
CA PRO A 105 -15.85 -45.00 8.69
C PRO A 105 -16.52 -46.17 7.98
#